data_AF-A0A3G9JT25-F1
#
_entry.id   AF-A0A3G9JT25-F1
#
_cell.length_a   1.000
_cell.length_b   1.000
_cell.length_c   1.000
_cell.angle_alpha   90.00
_cell.angle_beta   90.00
_cell.angle_gamma   90.00
#
_symmetry.space_group_name_H-M   'P 1'
#
loop_
_entity.id
_entity.type
_entity.pdbx_description
1 polymer ?
#
loop_
_entity_poly.entity_id
_entity_poly.type
_entity_poly.pdbx_seq_one_letter_code
_entity_poly.pdbx_strand_id
1 'polypeptide(L)'
;MDIHYINQGKRGKKGLCNICKQSASLSWDHVPPKGGIDLKPVEQITILQRLAGNPEEQKPRISQNGVKYRTLCKHCNERLGHRYDPVLNSFALGVGRILKSIVEVPPMIHYKTQPAILIRAILGHLVAAKGVIDHNVVDQKIREFLFDDQAQIPEEIKIFYWIYP
;
A
#
# COMPACT_ATOMS: atom_id res chain seq x y z
N MET A 1 3.74 -0.67 30.12
CA MET A 1 2.84 -0.70 28.94
C MET A 1 3.61 -1.42 27.87
N ASP A 2 3.42 -2.75 27.77
CA ASP A 2 4.24 -3.59 26.90
C ASP A 2 3.98 -3.22 25.44
N ILE A 3 4.97 -2.57 24.84
CA ILE A 3 5.07 -2.39 23.39
C ILE A 3 5.41 -3.78 22.85
N HIS A 4 4.42 -4.67 22.83
CA HIS A 4 4.44 -5.82 21.95
C HIS A 4 4.60 -5.24 20.56
N TYR A 5 5.83 -5.31 20.05
CA TYR A 5 6.16 -5.07 18.66
C TYR A 5 5.08 -5.74 17.83
N ILE A 6 4.17 -4.93 17.29
CA ILE A 6 3.23 -5.37 16.27
C ILE A 6 4.16 -5.92 15.20
N ASN A 7 4.26 -7.25 15.13
CA ASN A 7 5.05 -7.94 14.13
C ASN A 7 4.64 -7.32 12.80
N GLN A 8 5.46 -6.46 12.24
CA GLN A 8 4.95 -5.39 11.38
C GLN A 8 4.17 -5.98 10.21
N GLY A 9 2.86 -5.70 10.23
CA GLY A 9 1.86 -6.23 9.31
C GLY A 9 1.13 -7.51 9.71
N LYS A 10 1.52 -8.29 10.71
CA LYS A 10 0.83 -9.52 11.15
C LYS A 10 -0.01 -9.29 12.41
N ARG A 11 -1.24 -8.78 12.26
CA ARG A 11 -2.26 -8.77 13.33
C ARG A 11 -2.83 -10.18 13.54
N GLY A 12 -3.68 -10.42 14.55
CA GLY A 12 -4.34 -11.70 14.79
C GLY A 12 -5.12 -12.25 13.56
N LYS A 13 -5.50 -13.54 13.58
CA LYS A 13 -6.31 -14.14 12.49
C LYS A 13 -7.71 -13.52 12.41
N LYS A 14 -8.25 -13.06 13.53
CA LYS A 14 -9.51 -12.31 13.63
C LYS A 14 -9.23 -10.92 14.21
N GLY A 15 -10.00 -9.94 13.77
CA GLY A 15 -9.91 -8.57 14.26
C GLY A 15 -10.69 -7.60 13.36
N LEU A 16 -10.60 -6.31 13.68
CA LEU A 16 -11.21 -5.27 12.87
C LEU A 16 -10.47 -5.09 11.53
N CYS A 17 -11.18 -5.02 10.41
CA CYS A 17 -10.62 -4.67 9.10
C CYS A 17 -10.18 -3.20 9.07
N ASN A 18 -9.00 -2.89 8.53
CA ASN A 18 -8.53 -1.49 8.44
C ASN A 18 -9.42 -0.61 7.54
N ILE A 19 -10.13 -1.19 6.56
CA ILE A 19 -10.98 -0.45 5.62
C ILE A 19 -12.42 -0.35 6.14
N CYS A 20 -13.14 -1.46 6.28
CA CYS A 20 -14.56 -1.42 6.68
C CYS A 20 -14.80 -1.32 8.19
N LYS A 21 -13.75 -1.45 9.02
CA LYS A 21 -13.83 -1.45 10.49
C LYS A 21 -14.73 -2.54 11.09
N GLN A 22 -15.20 -3.51 10.30
CA GLN A 22 -15.95 -4.67 10.80
C GLN A 22 -15.01 -5.74 11.36
N SER A 23 -15.46 -6.44 12.41
CA SER A 23 -14.75 -7.60 12.96
C SER A 23 -14.90 -8.80 12.02
N ALA A 24 -13.77 -9.35 11.55
CA ALA A 24 -13.76 -10.45 10.60
C ALA A 24 -12.46 -11.27 10.70
N SER A 25 -12.41 -12.39 9.96
CA SER A 25 -11.14 -13.05 9.65
C SER A 25 -10.29 -12.15 8.75
N LEU A 26 -9.06 -11.88 9.16
CA LEU A 26 -8.12 -11.02 8.45
C LEU A 26 -7.31 -11.84 7.45
N SER A 27 -7.20 -11.32 6.24
CA SER A 27 -6.49 -11.83 5.08
C SER A 27 -5.19 -11.06 4.86
N TRP A 28 -4.24 -11.68 4.15
CA TRP A 28 -2.98 -11.05 3.75
C TRP A 28 -3.19 -10.20 2.51
N ASP A 29 -2.88 -8.92 2.63
CA ASP A 29 -2.76 -7.97 1.53
C ASP A 29 -1.28 -7.81 1.14
N HIS A 30 -1.02 -7.59 -0.15
CA HIS A 30 0.31 -7.35 -0.70
C HIS A 30 0.48 -5.87 -0.97
N VAL A 31 1.53 -5.26 -0.43
CA VAL A 31 1.80 -3.83 -0.59
C VAL A 31 3.23 -3.65 -1.07
N PRO A 32 3.48 -3.24 -2.33
CA PRO A 32 2.49 -2.97 -3.38
C PRO A 32 1.84 -4.26 -3.94
N PRO A 33 0.75 -4.13 -4.73
CA PRO A 33 0.09 -5.26 -5.37
C PRO A 33 1.02 -6.09 -6.24
N LYS A 34 0.83 -7.42 -6.20
CA LYS A 34 1.70 -8.38 -6.90
C LYS A 34 1.77 -8.17 -8.41
N GLY A 35 0.69 -7.71 -9.03
CA GLY A 35 0.62 -7.62 -10.49
C GLY A 35 1.45 -6.48 -11.08
N GLY A 36 1.88 -5.52 -10.26
CA GLY A 36 2.63 -4.34 -10.70
C GLY A 36 4.15 -4.46 -10.48
N ILE A 37 4.62 -5.54 -9.87
CA ILE A 37 6.01 -5.72 -9.46
C ILE A 37 6.51 -7.13 -9.75
N ASP A 38 7.84 -7.27 -9.83
CA ASP A 38 8.50 -8.57 -9.76
C ASP A 38 8.68 -8.94 -8.29
N LEU A 39 8.01 -10.02 -7.84
CA LEU A 39 8.04 -10.44 -6.44
C LEU A 39 9.37 -11.11 -6.12
N LYS A 40 10.21 -10.42 -5.34
CA LYS A 40 11.46 -10.94 -4.82
C LYS A 40 11.44 -10.97 -3.29
N PRO A 41 12.33 -11.75 -2.66
CA PRO A 41 12.65 -11.55 -1.27
C PRO A 41 13.07 -10.09 -1.04
N VAL A 42 12.47 -9.46 -0.04
CA VAL A 42 12.79 -8.08 0.34
C VAL A 42 13.21 -8.03 1.79
N GLU A 43 14.21 -7.23 2.08
CA GLU A 43 14.61 -6.90 3.44
C GLU A 43 13.70 -5.81 3.99
N GLN A 44 13.25 -6.00 5.22
CA GLN A 44 12.41 -5.05 5.94
C GLN A 44 13.19 -4.54 7.15
N ILE A 45 13.44 -3.23 7.14
CA ILE A 45 14.09 -2.50 8.22
C ILE A 45 13.17 -1.34 8.59
N THR A 46 12.96 -1.15 9.89
CA THR A 46 12.11 -0.08 10.41
C THR A 46 12.89 1.22 10.55
N ILE A 47 12.20 2.35 10.55
CA ILE A 47 12.86 3.64 10.82
C ILE A 47 13.55 3.62 12.19
N LEU A 48 12.90 3.03 13.21
CA LEU A 48 13.46 2.94 14.56
C LEU A 48 14.71 2.05 14.60
N GLN A 49 14.69 0.91 13.93
CA GLN A 49 15.88 0.07 13.78
C GLN A 49 17.00 0.88 13.14
N ARG A 50 16.73 1.51 11.98
CA ARG A 50 17.74 2.25 11.24
C ARG A 50 18.32 3.44 12.01
N LEU A 51 17.53 4.10 12.86
CA LEU A 51 17.93 5.31 13.59
C LEU A 51 18.49 5.03 14.99
N ALA A 52 18.01 4.00 15.70
CA ALA A 52 18.33 3.74 17.10
C ALA A 52 19.22 2.50 17.33
N GLY A 53 19.35 1.62 16.33
CA GLY A 53 20.15 0.41 16.48
C GLY A 53 21.60 0.60 16.06
N ASN A 54 22.50 -0.19 16.66
CA ASN A 54 23.85 -0.35 16.14
C ASN A 54 23.78 -1.12 14.80
N PRO A 55 24.31 -0.61 13.68
CA PRO A 55 24.10 -1.20 12.35
C PRO A 55 24.52 -2.68 12.24
N GLU A 56 25.55 -3.08 12.99
CA GLU A 56 26.10 -4.44 13.00
C GLU A 56 25.22 -5.46 13.72
N GLU A 57 24.33 -5.02 14.61
CA GLU A 57 23.43 -5.88 15.38
C GLU A 57 22.03 -6.02 14.76
N GLN A 58 21.73 -5.20 13.75
CA GLN A 58 20.43 -5.19 13.10
C GLN A 58 20.32 -6.28 12.05
N LYS A 59 19.65 -7.39 12.41
CA LYS A 59 19.26 -8.40 11.42
C LYS A 59 18.01 -7.94 10.66
N PRO A 60 18.10 -7.65 9.35
CA PRO A 60 16.92 -7.30 8.57
C PRO A 60 15.95 -8.48 8.55
N ARG A 61 14.64 -8.19 8.57
CA ARG A 61 13.65 -9.24 8.40
C ARG A 61 13.45 -9.49 6.92
N ILE A 62 13.70 -10.73 6.47
CA ILE A 62 13.47 -11.11 5.09
C ILE A 62 12.00 -11.51 4.90
N SER A 63 11.30 -10.81 4.01
CA SER A 63 10.00 -11.25 3.50
C SER A 63 10.18 -11.91 2.14
N GLN A 64 10.01 -13.23 2.09
CA GLN A 64 10.32 -14.06 0.92
C GLN A 64 9.52 -13.75 -0.34
N ASN A 65 8.38 -13.05 -0.22
CA ASN A 65 7.43 -12.88 -1.33
C ASN A 65 6.81 -11.48 -1.30
N GLY A 66 7.67 -10.46 -1.23
CA GLY A 66 7.28 -9.06 -1.07
C GLY A 66 6.71 -8.72 0.31
N VAL A 67 6.38 -7.45 0.53
CA VAL A 67 5.81 -6.97 1.79
C VAL A 67 4.31 -7.30 1.87
N LYS A 68 3.83 -7.75 3.05
CA LYS A 68 2.44 -8.16 3.25
C LYS A 68 1.89 -7.75 4.62
N TYR A 69 0.58 -7.47 4.65
CA TYR A 69 -0.14 -7.06 5.86
C TYR A 69 -1.43 -7.88 6.04
N ARG A 70 -1.56 -8.57 7.18
CA ARG A 70 -2.80 -9.23 7.64
C ARG A 70 -3.67 -8.24 8.42
N THR A 71 -4.36 -7.38 7.70
CA THR A 71 -5.10 -6.23 8.26
C THR A 71 -6.49 -6.02 7.64
N LEU A 72 -6.78 -6.67 6.52
CA LEU A 72 -8.03 -6.53 5.78
C LEU A 72 -8.92 -7.77 5.89
N CYS A 73 -10.24 -7.59 5.95
CA CYS A 73 -11.16 -8.69 5.71
C CYS A 73 -11.11 -9.12 4.23
N LYS A 74 -11.52 -10.37 3.95
CA LYS A 74 -11.52 -10.94 2.60
C LYS A 74 -12.23 -10.05 1.57
N HIS A 75 -13.44 -9.57 1.92
CA HIS A 75 -14.25 -8.74 1.03
C HIS A 75 -13.54 -7.43 0.60
N CYS A 76 -12.96 -6.69 1.55
CA CYS A 76 -12.24 -5.46 1.23
C CYS A 76 -10.97 -5.73 0.42
N ASN A 77 -10.24 -6.79 0.76
CA ASN A 77 -9.03 -7.19 0.04
C ASN A 77 -9.34 -7.58 -1.42
N GLU A 78 -10.37 -8.39 -1.63
CA GLU A 78 -10.84 -8.75 -2.98
C GLU A 78 -11.34 -7.53 -3.77
N ARG A 79 -12.04 -6.58 -3.13
CA ARG A 79 -12.46 -5.33 -3.80
C ARG A 79 -11.25 -4.52 -4.28
N LEU A 80 -10.21 -4.36 -3.47
CA LEU A 80 -8.96 -3.70 -3.90
C LEU A 80 -8.35 -4.45 -5.10
N GLY A 81 -8.10 -5.75 -4.91
CA GLY A 81 -7.42 -6.62 -5.87
C GLY A 81 -8.11 -6.75 -7.23
N HIS A 82 -9.45 -6.83 -7.25
CA HIS A 82 -10.18 -7.01 -8.51
C HIS A 82 -10.52 -5.70 -9.19
N ARG A 83 -10.78 -4.63 -8.43
CA ARG A 83 -11.34 -3.40 -8.99
C ARG A 83 -10.31 -2.31 -9.21
N TYR A 84 -9.36 -2.16 -8.29
CA TYR A 84 -8.46 -1.01 -8.28
C TYR A 84 -7.03 -1.39 -8.68
N ASP A 85 -6.53 -2.51 -8.18
CA ASP A 85 -5.16 -2.98 -8.45
C ASP A 85 -4.84 -3.17 -9.94
N PRO A 86 -5.76 -3.63 -10.83
CA PRO A 86 -5.44 -3.75 -12.24
C PRO A 86 -5.00 -2.41 -12.88
N VAL A 87 -5.58 -1.29 -12.45
CA VAL A 87 -5.20 0.04 -12.93
C VAL A 87 -3.83 0.44 -12.39
N LEU A 88 -3.57 0.21 -11.11
CA LEU A 88 -2.27 0.48 -10.49
C LEU A 88 -1.16 -0.36 -11.13
N ASN A 89 -1.41 -1.65 -11.35
CA ASN A 89 -0.46 -2.57 -11.98
C ASN A 89 -0.12 -2.13 -13.40
N SER A 90 -1.15 -1.81 -14.21
CA SER A 90 -0.97 -1.37 -15.59
C SER A 90 -0.20 -0.05 -15.65
N PHE A 91 -0.53 0.90 -14.77
CA PHE A 91 0.17 2.19 -14.66
C PHE A 91 1.65 2.00 -14.28
N ALA A 92 1.95 1.24 -13.23
CA ALA A 92 3.31 0.99 -12.77
C ALA A 92 4.18 0.31 -13.84
N LEU A 93 3.67 -0.75 -14.47
CA LEU A 93 4.37 -1.47 -15.54
C LEU A 93 4.49 -0.62 -16.82
N GLY A 94 3.49 0.20 -17.12
CA GLY A 94 3.49 1.08 -18.29
C GLY A 94 4.52 2.20 -18.17
N VAL A 95 4.47 2.95 -17.06
CA VAL A 95 5.45 4.00 -16.77
C VAL A 95 6.85 3.39 -16.67
N GLY A 96 7.01 2.26 -15.96
CA GLY A 96 8.30 1.57 -15.86
C GLY A 96 8.88 1.14 -17.21
N ARG A 97 8.04 0.72 -18.17
CA ARG A 97 8.50 0.42 -19.54
C ARG A 97 8.95 1.67 -20.30
N ILE A 98 8.20 2.77 -20.18
CA ILE A 98 8.60 4.05 -20.79
C ILE A 98 9.97 4.46 -20.24
N LEU A 99 10.12 4.48 -18.91
CA LEU A 99 11.37 4.88 -18.25
C LEU A 99 12.57 4.00 -18.62
N LYS A 100 12.37 2.71 -18.88
CA LYS A 100 13.44 1.80 -19.34
C LYS A 100 13.81 1.98 -20.81
N SER A 101 12.92 2.57 -21.61
CA SER A 101 13.09 2.72 -23.06
C SER A 101 13.65 4.09 -23.47
N ILE A 102 13.53 5.08 -22.59
CA ILE A 102 14.00 6.44 -22.86
C ILE A 102 15.49 6.56 -22.54
N VAL A 103 16.24 7.15 -23.46
CA VAL A 103 17.66 7.51 -23.27
C VAL A 103 17.77 8.84 -22.52
N GLU A 104 16.81 9.74 -22.75
CA GLU A 104 16.68 11.04 -22.09
C GLU A 104 15.22 11.25 -21.68
N VAL A 105 14.99 11.80 -20.49
CA VAL A 105 13.63 12.03 -19.97
C VAL A 105 13.03 13.26 -20.64
N PRO A 106 11.96 13.12 -21.46
CA PRO A 106 11.32 14.28 -22.06
C PRO A 106 10.66 15.14 -20.98
N PRO A 107 10.47 16.45 -21.23
CA PRO A 107 9.86 17.37 -20.27
C PRO A 107 8.41 16.98 -19.91
N MET A 108 7.73 16.22 -20.77
CA MET A 108 6.37 15.75 -20.53
C MET A 108 6.16 14.35 -21.11
N ILE A 109 5.54 13.47 -20.34
CA ILE A 109 5.09 12.14 -20.77
C ILE A 109 3.58 12.07 -20.57
N HIS A 110 2.83 11.87 -21.64
CA HIS A 110 1.40 11.60 -21.55
C HIS A 110 1.17 10.10 -21.39
N TYR A 111 0.50 9.71 -20.30
CA TYR A 111 0.11 8.34 -20.04
C TYR A 111 -1.38 8.26 -19.74
N LYS A 112 -2.13 7.53 -20.57
CA LYS A 112 -3.57 7.34 -20.37
C LYS A 112 -3.82 6.38 -19.21
N THR A 113 -4.58 6.84 -18.21
CA THR A 113 -4.94 6.03 -17.03
C THR A 113 -6.32 6.43 -16.49
N GLN A 114 -6.73 5.83 -15.37
CA GLN A 114 -7.95 6.15 -14.63
C GLN A 114 -7.56 6.71 -13.25
N PRO A 115 -7.33 8.04 -13.11
CA PRO A 115 -6.73 8.63 -11.90
C PRO A 115 -7.48 8.31 -10.61
N ALA A 116 -8.81 8.40 -10.61
CA ALA A 116 -9.61 8.09 -9.42
C ALA A 116 -9.43 6.64 -8.96
N ILE A 117 -9.39 5.67 -9.89
CA ILE A 117 -9.20 4.25 -9.57
C ILE A 117 -7.77 3.99 -9.11
N LEU A 118 -6.78 4.58 -9.79
CA LEU A 118 -5.38 4.50 -9.41
C LEU A 118 -5.17 4.98 -7.97
N ILE A 119 -5.77 6.12 -7.62
CA ILE A 119 -5.69 6.71 -6.29
C ILE A 119 -6.39 5.84 -5.24
N ARG A 120 -7.54 5.23 -5.56
CA ARG A 120 -8.21 4.27 -4.68
C ARG A 120 -7.33 3.06 -4.36
N ALA A 121 -6.62 2.51 -5.35
CA ALA A 121 -5.68 1.42 -5.13
C ALA A 121 -4.59 1.85 -4.12
N ILE A 122 -3.92 2.98 -4.38
CA ILE A 122 -2.82 3.47 -3.54
C ILE A 122 -3.28 3.74 -2.10
N LEU A 123 -4.37 4.50 -1.92
CA LEU A 123 -4.89 4.85 -0.60
C LEU A 123 -5.44 3.63 0.15
N GLY A 124 -6.04 2.67 -0.56
CA GLY A 124 -6.47 1.39 -0.02
C GLY A 124 -5.33 0.60 0.61
N HIS A 125 -4.23 0.44 -0.12
CA HIS A 125 -3.04 -0.23 0.39
C HIS A 125 -2.32 0.56 1.48
N LEU A 126 -2.34 1.90 1.43
CA LEU A 126 -1.79 2.74 2.49
C LEU A 126 -2.50 2.49 3.82
N VAL A 127 -3.83 2.41 3.82
CA VAL A 127 -4.63 2.05 5.00
C VAL A 127 -4.41 0.59 5.39
N ALA A 128 -4.27 -0.33 4.43
CA ALA A 128 -3.97 -1.74 4.69
C ALA A 128 -2.59 -1.94 5.36
N ALA A 129 -1.60 -1.12 5.04
CA ALA A 129 -0.23 -1.22 5.54
C ALA A 129 -0.06 -0.80 7.02
N LYS A 130 -1.14 -0.41 7.70
CA LYS A 130 -1.11 0.01 9.11
C LYS A 130 -1.33 -1.14 10.08
N GLY A 131 -0.41 -1.32 11.01
CA GLY A 131 -0.51 -2.33 12.08
C GLY A 131 -1.57 -2.03 13.14
N VAL A 132 -1.96 -0.77 13.26
CA VAL A 132 -2.99 -0.25 14.18
C VAL A 132 -4.07 0.45 13.34
N ILE A 133 -5.31 0.42 13.81
CA ILE A 133 -6.38 1.21 13.22
C ILE A 133 -6.35 2.59 13.85
N ASP A 134 -5.94 3.58 13.07
CA ASP A 134 -5.96 4.97 13.52
C ASP A 134 -7.37 5.57 13.37
N HIS A 135 -7.71 6.42 14.35
CA HIS A 135 -8.93 7.23 14.39
C HIS A 135 -8.63 8.67 13.96
N ASN A 136 -7.87 8.84 12.88
CA ASN A 136 -7.52 10.15 12.33
C ASN A 136 -8.42 10.52 11.13
N VAL A 137 -8.49 11.83 10.85
CA VAL A 137 -9.33 12.40 9.78
C VAL A 137 -8.96 11.87 8.41
N VAL A 138 -7.66 11.73 8.11
CA VAL A 138 -7.18 11.27 6.80
C VAL A 138 -7.64 9.84 6.52
N ASP A 139 -7.45 8.92 7.45
CA ASP A 139 -7.89 7.53 7.32
C ASP A 139 -9.41 7.42 7.21
N GLN A 140 -10.16 8.30 7.89
CA GLN A 140 -11.61 8.36 7.73
C GLN A 140 -12.00 8.78 6.31
N LYS A 141 -11.43 9.87 5.79
CA LYS A 141 -11.67 10.36 4.43
C LYS A 141 -11.28 9.33 3.37
N ILE A 142 -10.17 8.63 3.56
CA ILE A 142 -9.77 7.52 2.67
C ILE A 142 -10.83 6.42 2.67
N ARG A 143 -11.33 5.99 3.83
CA ARG A 143 -12.35 4.93 3.91
C ARG A 143 -13.65 5.36 3.24
N GLU A 144 -14.13 6.57 3.52
CA GLU A 144 -15.32 7.16 2.88
C GLU A 144 -15.16 7.15 1.35
N PHE A 145 -14.03 7.67 0.87
CA PHE A 145 -13.67 7.64 -0.54
C PHE A 145 -13.72 6.22 -1.09
N LEU A 146 -13.08 5.22 -0.47
CA LEU A 146 -13.04 3.84 -0.96
C LEU A 146 -14.42 3.15 -1.10
N PHE A 147 -15.42 3.55 -0.31
CA PHE A 147 -16.75 2.93 -0.33
C PHE A 147 -17.67 3.48 -1.42
N ASP A 148 -17.55 4.77 -1.74
CA ASP A 148 -18.31 5.42 -2.79
C ASP A 148 -17.45 5.61 -4.04
N ASP A 149 -17.76 4.90 -5.13
CA ASP A 149 -16.97 4.94 -6.36
C ASP A 149 -17.16 6.24 -7.17
N GLN A 150 -18.21 6.99 -6.88
CA GLN A 150 -18.48 8.29 -7.50
C GLN A 150 -17.91 9.45 -6.69
N ALA A 151 -17.42 9.18 -5.47
CA ALA A 151 -16.77 10.20 -4.66
C ALA A 151 -15.57 10.81 -5.39
N GLN A 152 -15.47 12.13 -5.30
CA GLN A 152 -14.28 12.86 -5.70
C GLN A 152 -13.15 12.63 -4.69
N ILE A 153 -11.91 12.90 -5.11
CA ILE A 153 -10.75 12.82 -4.22
C ILE A 153 -10.96 13.84 -3.09
N PRO A 154 -10.86 13.45 -1.80
CA PRO A 154 -11.00 14.38 -0.69
C PRO A 154 -10.03 15.55 -0.80
N GLU A 155 -10.49 16.77 -0.55
CA GLU A 155 -9.68 17.99 -0.72
C GLU A 155 -8.45 18.01 0.19
N GLU A 156 -8.53 17.35 1.34
CA GLU A 156 -7.46 17.20 2.33
C GLU A 156 -6.34 16.28 1.85
N ILE A 157 -6.57 15.48 0.81
CA ILE A 157 -5.61 14.53 0.27
C ILE A 157 -5.01 15.09 -1.02
N LYS A 158 -3.74 15.50 -0.95
CA LYS A 158 -2.95 15.88 -2.12
C LYS A 158 -2.00 14.75 -2.47
N ILE A 159 -1.96 14.39 -3.75
CA ILE A 159 -1.16 13.27 -4.24
C ILE A 159 -0.14 13.80 -5.23
N PHE A 160 1.12 13.58 -4.90
CA PHE A 160 2.25 13.92 -5.73
C PHE A 160 2.94 12.62 -6.16
N TYR A 161 3.42 12.60 -7.40
CA TYR A 161 4.12 11.46 -7.97
C TYR A 161 5.34 11.99 -8.73
N TRP A 162 6.48 11.34 -8.53
CA TRP A 162 7.74 11.68 -9.19
C TRP A 162 8.51 10.41 -9.54
N ILE A 163 9.41 10.53 -10.52
CA ILE A 163 10.39 9.49 -10.81
C ILE A 163 11.44 9.53 -9.71
N TYR A 164 11.69 8.39 -9.06
CA TYR A 164 12.69 8.26 -8.01
C TYR A 164 13.97 7.63 -8.60
N PRO A 165 15.16 8.24 -8.40
CA PRO A 165 16.45 7.75 -8.91
C PRO A 165 16.97 6.51 -8.18
#